data_AF-A0AAW8L0C8-F1
#
_entry.id   AF-A0AAW8L0C8-F1
#
_cell.length_a   1.000
_cell.length_b   1.000
_cell.length_c   1.000
_cell.angle_alpha   90.00
_cell.angle_beta   90.00
_cell.angle_gamma   90.00
#
_symmetry.space_group_name_H-M   'P 1'
#
loop_
_entity.id
_entity.type
_entity.pdbx_description
1 polymer ?
#
loop_
_entity_poly.entity_id
_entity_poly.type
_entity_poly.pdbx_seq_one_letter_code
_entity_poly.pdbx_strand_id
1 'polypeptide(L)'
;KKLANEIGTKDVTVYFQFKPSPRIWIQTPEMHGNWVREPLKTYANYSPELLVGWVVGVPLLSAIIILILVRQMNRPLRRLQNAANEYSKSGTAPYLDTNHGPLEIRQVN
;
A
#
# COMPACT_ATOMS: atom_id res chain seq x y z
N LYS A 1 3.10 -32.22 3.93
CA LYS A 1 4.33 -32.83 4.50
C LYS A 1 4.76 -32.21 5.84
N LYS A 2 4.63 -30.89 6.06
CA LYS A 2 4.98 -30.26 7.35
C LYS A 2 4.20 -30.82 8.55
N LEU A 3 2.86 -30.89 8.44
CA LEU A 3 2.00 -31.41 9.51
C LEU A 3 2.29 -32.89 9.87
N ALA A 4 2.62 -33.71 8.87
CA ALA A 4 2.99 -35.11 9.08
C ALA A 4 4.27 -35.25 9.94
N ASN A 5 5.26 -34.40 9.69
CA ASN A 5 6.48 -34.36 10.50
C ASN A 5 6.23 -33.84 11.92
N GLU A 6 5.32 -32.87 12.10
CA GLU A 6 4.97 -32.31 13.41
C GLU A 6 4.19 -33.30 14.30
N ILE A 7 3.36 -34.15 13.70
CA ILE A 7 2.56 -35.16 14.41
C ILE A 7 3.32 -36.50 14.54
N GLY A 8 4.50 -36.62 13.92
CA GLY A 8 5.32 -37.83 13.99
C GLY A 8 4.78 -39.02 13.18
N THR A 9 3.81 -38.79 12.29
CA THR A 9 3.17 -39.83 11.47
C THR A 9 3.50 -39.62 10.00
N LYS A 10 3.93 -40.69 9.30
CA LYS A 10 4.39 -40.59 7.90
C LYS A 10 3.27 -40.28 6.90
N ASP A 11 2.07 -40.77 7.17
CA ASP A 11 0.92 -40.64 6.30
C ASP A 11 -0.18 -39.87 7.04
N VAL A 12 -0.43 -38.62 6.64
CA VAL A 12 -1.49 -37.78 7.21
C VAL A 12 -2.32 -37.21 6.08
N THR A 13 -3.62 -37.51 6.09
CA THR A 13 -4.59 -36.93 5.14
C THR A 13 -5.20 -35.69 5.77
N VAL A 14 -5.15 -34.58 5.05
CA VAL A 14 -5.67 -33.29 5.51
C VAL A 14 -6.68 -32.77 4.50
N TYR A 15 -7.90 -32.48 4.96
CA TYR A 15 -8.90 -31.79 4.18
C TYR A 15 -9.27 -30.45 4.81
N PHE A 16 -9.43 -29.44 3.97
CA PHE A 16 -9.86 -28.11 4.38
C PHE A 16 -11.28 -27.86 3.88
N GLN A 17 -12.19 -27.55 4.80
CA GLN A 17 -13.57 -27.20 4.48
C GLN A 17 -13.79 -25.71 4.71
N PHE A 18 -14.29 -25.01 3.69
CA PHE A 18 -14.46 -23.55 3.73
C PHE A 18 -15.83 -23.09 4.27
N LYS A 19 -16.93 -23.81 3.97
CA LYS A 19 -18.31 -23.39 4.32
C LYS A 19 -19.02 -24.44 5.18
N PRO A 20 -19.93 -24.05 6.09
CA PRO A 20 -20.29 -22.68 6.49
C PRO A 20 -19.32 -22.05 7.52
N SER A 21 -18.43 -22.84 8.12
CA SER A 21 -17.34 -22.33 8.97
C SER A 21 -16.05 -23.05 8.59
N PRO A 22 -14.90 -22.35 8.53
CA PRO A 22 -13.63 -22.97 8.15
C PRO A 22 -13.25 -24.05 9.16
N ARG A 23 -13.00 -25.26 8.67
CA ARG A 23 -12.67 -26.44 9.47
C ARG A 23 -11.53 -27.19 8.82
N ILE A 24 -10.66 -27.74 9.65
CA ILE A 24 -9.64 -28.69 9.22
C ILE A 24 -10.03 -30.09 9.68
N TRP A 25 -9.93 -31.02 8.75
CA TRP A 25 -10.17 -32.44 8.96
C TRP A 25 -8.83 -33.16 8.82
N ILE A 26 -8.47 -33.93 9.84
CA ILE A 26 -7.19 -34.64 9.91
C ILE A 26 -7.49 -36.13 10.11
N GLN A 27 -6.81 -36.96 9.33
CA GLN A 27 -6.84 -38.40 9.47
C GLN A 27 -5.41 -38.94 9.48
N THR A 28 -5.11 -39.80 10.44
CA THR A 28 -3.89 -40.61 10.48
C THR A 28 -4.25 -42.10 10.40
N PRO A 29 -3.32 -42.97 9.96
CA PRO A 29 -3.52 -44.42 9.93
C PRO A 29 -3.95 -45.01 11.27
N GLU A 30 -3.44 -44.45 12.37
CA GLU A 30 -3.74 -44.86 13.75
C GLU A 30 -5.19 -44.57 14.18
N MET A 31 -5.90 -43.69 13.45
CA MET A 31 -7.30 -43.39 13.73
C MET A 31 -8.26 -44.43 13.15
N HIS A 32 -7.77 -45.47 12.46
CA HIS A 32 -8.58 -46.57 11.92
C HIS A 32 -9.81 -46.11 11.10
N GLY A 33 -9.61 -45.08 10.26
CA GLY A 33 -10.68 -44.51 9.44
C GLY A 33 -11.49 -43.37 10.10
N ASN A 34 -11.27 -43.10 11.39
CA ASN A 34 -11.88 -41.97 12.08
C ASN A 34 -11.20 -40.64 11.72
N TRP A 35 -11.94 -39.55 11.92
CA TRP A 35 -11.52 -38.20 11.56
C TRP A 35 -11.54 -37.26 12.77
N VAL A 36 -10.47 -36.48 12.91
CA VAL A 36 -10.43 -35.35 13.85
C VAL A 36 -10.86 -34.08 13.13
N ARG A 37 -11.78 -33.34 13.74
CA ARG A 37 -12.34 -32.09 13.21
C ARG A 37 -12.04 -30.94 14.15
N GLU A 38 -11.24 -29.99 13.70
CA GLU A 38 -10.92 -28.77 14.46
C GLU A 38 -11.48 -27.53 13.75
N PRO A 39 -12.26 -26.67 14.43
CA PRO A 39 -12.74 -25.42 13.88
C PRO A 39 -11.62 -24.38 13.84
N LEU A 40 -11.47 -23.70 12.70
CA LEU A 40 -10.46 -22.66 12.53
C LEU A 40 -11.03 -21.30 12.89
N LYS A 41 -11.12 -21.02 14.20
CA LYS A 41 -11.71 -19.77 14.75
C LYS A 41 -11.04 -18.49 14.25
N THR A 42 -9.78 -18.58 13.81
CA THR A 42 -8.97 -17.42 13.37
C THR A 42 -8.81 -17.34 11.86
N TYR A 43 -9.37 -18.29 11.09
CA TYR A 43 -9.20 -18.28 9.65
C TYR A 43 -10.06 -17.18 9.02
N ALA A 44 -9.38 -16.16 8.48
CA ALA A 44 -9.95 -15.06 7.72
C ALA A 44 -10.99 -14.20 8.47
N ASN A 45 -10.69 -13.79 9.71
CA ASN A 45 -11.42 -12.72 10.41
C ASN A 45 -11.10 -11.34 9.80
N TYR A 46 -11.37 -11.17 8.50
CA TYR A 46 -11.40 -9.83 7.89
C TYR A 46 -12.78 -9.24 8.16
N SER A 47 -12.82 -8.15 8.91
CA SER A 47 -14.07 -7.43 9.11
C SER A 47 -14.50 -6.79 7.77
N PRO A 48 -15.76 -6.92 7.35
CA PRO A 48 -16.26 -6.27 6.14
C PRO A 48 -15.96 -4.77 6.11
N GLU A 49 -15.97 -4.13 7.28
CA GLU A 49 -15.64 -2.72 7.47
C GLU A 49 -14.19 -2.42 7.07
N LEU A 50 -13.24 -3.33 7.35
CA LEU A 50 -11.85 -3.18 6.95
C LEU A 50 -11.70 -3.28 5.43
N LEU A 51 -12.42 -4.21 4.80
CA LEU A 51 -12.41 -4.37 3.34
C LEU A 51 -12.98 -3.12 2.65
N VAL A 52 -14.12 -2.62 3.12
CA VAL A 52 -14.74 -1.39 2.59
C VAL A 52 -13.81 -0.19 2.82
N GLY A 53 -13.25 -0.07 4.03
CA GLY A 53 -12.29 0.97 4.38
C GLY A 53 -11.04 0.93 3.51
N TRP A 54 -10.56 -0.25 3.14
CA TRP A 54 -9.41 -0.41 2.23
C TRP A 54 -9.77 0.00 0.80
N VAL A 55 -10.89 -0.49 0.26
CA VAL A 55 -11.34 -0.21 -1.11
C VAL A 55 -11.62 1.28 -1.33
N VAL A 56 -12.13 1.99 -0.32
CA VAL A 56 -12.42 3.43 -0.41
C VAL A 56 -11.25 4.29 0.05
N GLY A 57 -10.62 3.92 1.16
CA GLY A 57 -9.57 4.69 1.80
C GLY A 57 -8.30 4.77 0.96
N VAL A 58 -7.88 3.67 0.31
CA VAL A 58 -6.68 3.68 -0.53
C VAL A 58 -6.83 4.63 -1.72
N PRO A 59 -7.87 4.54 -2.58
CA PRO A 59 -8.05 5.48 -3.68
C PRO A 59 -8.17 6.94 -3.24
N LEU A 60 -8.87 7.20 -2.12
CA LEU A 60 -9.08 8.56 -1.63
C LEU A 60 -7.77 9.18 -1.12
N LEU A 61 -6.99 8.43 -0.34
CA LEU A 61 -5.67 8.87 0.12
C LEU A 61 -4.72 9.06 -1.07
N SER A 62 -4.72 8.15 -2.03
CA SER A 62 -3.91 8.30 -3.26
C SER A 62 -4.29 9.57 -4.02
N ALA A 63 -5.58 9.87 -4.20
CA ALA A 63 -6.04 11.07 -4.87
C ALA A 63 -5.57 12.36 -4.17
N ILE A 64 -5.65 12.40 -2.83
CA ILE A 64 -5.18 13.54 -2.03
C ILE A 64 -3.67 13.76 -2.25
N ILE A 65 -2.87 12.70 -2.15
CA ILE A 65 -1.42 12.78 -2.32
C ILE A 65 -1.06 13.25 -3.73
N ILE A 66 -1.70 12.68 -4.77
CA ILE A 66 -1.50 13.07 -6.17
C ILE A 66 -1.80 14.57 -6.35
N LEU A 67 -2.93 15.06 -5.83
CA LEU A 67 -3.30 16.47 -5.96
C LEU A 67 -2.30 17.41 -5.27
N ILE A 68 -1.79 17.01 -4.10
CA ILE A 68 -0.74 17.76 -3.39
C ILE A 68 0.52 17.82 -4.25
N LEU A 69 0.99 16.68 -4.75
CA LEU A 69 2.20 16.61 -5.58
C LEU A 69 2.07 17.43 -6.87
N VAL A 70 0.95 17.29 -7.58
CA VAL A 70 0.68 18.05 -8.81
C VAL A 70 0.68 19.55 -8.53
N ARG A 71 0.11 20.01 -7.41
CA ARG A 71 0.14 21.43 -7.02
C ARG A 71 1.56 21.90 -6.66
N GLN A 72 2.34 21.06 -5.97
CA GLN A 72 3.73 21.37 -5.65
C GLN A 72 4.59 21.49 -6.90
N MET A 73 4.34 20.71 -7.95
CA MET A 73 5.10 20.77 -9.20
C MET A 73 4.61 21.85 -10.17
N ASN A 74 3.29 22.07 -10.27
CA ASN A 74 2.74 23.03 -11.23
C ASN A 74 3.03 24.50 -10.88
N ARG A 75 3.13 24.84 -9.58
CA ARG A 75 3.52 26.21 -9.16
C ARG A 75 4.94 26.61 -9.61
N PRO A 76 6.01 25.84 -9.35
CA PRO A 76 7.36 26.18 -9.78
C PRO A 76 7.54 26.08 -11.30
N LEU A 77 6.92 25.11 -11.98
CA LEU A 77 6.95 25.02 -13.44
C LEU A 77 6.41 26.30 -14.10
N ARG A 78 5.31 26.84 -13.58
CA ARG A 78 4.72 28.08 -14.08
C ARG A 78 5.62 29.30 -13.83
N ARG A 79 6.39 29.31 -12.73
CA ARG A 79 7.39 30.36 -12.45
C ARG A 79 8.57 30.28 -13.42
N LEU A 80 9.09 29.08 -13.69
CA LEU A 80 10.19 28.88 -14.66
C LEU A 80 9.76 29.26 -16.07
N GLN A 81 8.55 28.86 -16.49
CA GLN A 81 8.00 29.24 -17.78
C GLN A 81 7.89 30.77 -17.92
N ASN A 82 7.40 31.44 -16.89
CA ASN A 82 7.30 32.90 -16.89
C ASN A 82 8.69 33.57 -16.98
N ALA A 83 9.66 33.13 -16.17
CA ALA A 83 11.02 33.69 -16.17
C ALA A 83 11.73 33.50 -17.52
N ALA A 84 11.56 32.34 -18.17
CA ALA A 84 12.10 32.08 -19.50
C ALA A 84 11.45 32.97 -20.57
N ASN A 85 10.13 33.17 -20.48
CA ASN A 85 9.39 34.02 -21.42
C ASN A 85 9.72 35.50 -21.25
N GLU A 86 10.01 35.94 -20.02
CA GLU A 86 10.46 37.29 -19.70
C GLU A 86 11.89 37.53 -20.24
N TYR A 87 12.83 36.62 -19.97
CA TYR A 87 14.18 36.67 -20.54
C TYR A 87 14.18 36.72 -22.07
N SER A 88 13.32 35.92 -22.72
CA SER A 88 13.19 35.92 -24.18
C SER A 88 12.67 37.25 -24.76
N LYS A 89 11.96 38.06 -23.97
CA LYS A 89 11.38 39.33 -24.41
C LYS A 89 12.25 40.54 -24.08
N SER A 90 12.92 40.54 -22.93
CA SER A 90 13.74 41.68 -22.46
C SER A 90 15.24 41.51 -22.71
N GLY A 91 15.71 40.30 -23.01
CA GLY A 91 17.14 39.99 -23.17
C GLY A 91 17.96 40.15 -21.88
N THR A 92 17.31 40.47 -20.77
CA THR A 92 17.92 40.70 -19.45
C THR A 92 17.28 39.74 -18.45
N ALA A 93 18.11 39.12 -17.61
CA ALA A 93 17.63 38.21 -16.57
C ALA A 93 16.62 38.95 -15.66
N PRO A 94 15.48 38.33 -15.29
CA PRO A 94 14.50 38.95 -14.40
C PRO A 94 15.18 39.33 -13.09
N TYR A 95 14.98 40.56 -12.61
CA TYR A 95 15.53 41.00 -11.33
C TYR A 95 14.89 40.20 -10.20
N LEU A 96 15.69 39.35 -9.54
CA LEU A 96 15.23 38.53 -8.42
C LEU A 96 15.17 39.43 -7.18
N ASP A 97 13.96 39.73 -6.72
CA ASP A 97 13.73 40.48 -5.49
C ASP A 97 14.31 39.70 -4.30
N THR A 98 15.40 40.21 -3.73
CA THR A 98 16.19 39.56 -2.67
C THR A 98 15.53 39.60 -1.30
N ASN A 99 14.37 40.27 -1.18
CA ASN A 99 13.66 40.39 0.09
C ASN A 99 12.93 39.11 0.51
N HIS A 100 12.62 38.21 -0.42
CA HIS A 100 11.95 36.94 -0.11
C HIS A 100 12.47 35.78 -0.99
N GLY A 101 13.28 34.90 -0.40
CA GLY A 101 13.75 33.66 -1.07
C GLY A 101 14.86 32.91 -0.32
N PRO A 102 15.15 31.66 -0.69
CA PRO A 102 16.23 30.85 -0.12
C PRO A 102 17.61 31.53 -0.24
N LEU A 103 18.48 31.31 0.74
CA LEU A 103 19.77 32.00 0.90
C LEU A 103 20.69 31.91 -0.33
N GLU A 104 20.59 30.83 -1.11
CA GLU A 104 21.42 30.59 -2.29
C GLU A 104 21.25 31.64 -3.39
N ILE A 105 20.05 32.24 -3.53
CA ILE A 105 19.77 33.27 -4.55
C ILE A 105 20.29 34.65 -4.12
N ARG A 106 20.44 34.88 -2.81
CA ARG A 106 20.92 36.16 -2.27
C ARG A 106 22.43 36.37 -2.43
N GLN A 107 23.19 35.31 -2.68
CA GLN A 107 24.66 35.33 -2.68
C GLN A 107 25.29 35.51 -4.07
N VAL A 108 24.50 35.53 -5.13
CA VAL A 108 24.97 35.51 -6.53
C VAL A 108 24.69 36.80 -7.31
N ASN A 109 24.26 37.86 -6.63
CA ASN A 109 24.25 39.23 -7.16
C ASN A 109 25.55 39.96 -6.84
#